data_AF-A0A5C2S3N9-F1
#
_entry.id   AF-A0A5C2S3N9-F1
#
_cell.length_a   1.000
_cell.length_b   1.000
_cell.length_c   1.000
_cell.angle_alpha   90.00
_cell.angle_beta   90.00
_cell.angle_gamma   90.00
#
_symmetry.space_group_name_H-M   'P 1'
#
loop_
_entity.id
_entity.type
_entity.pdbx_description
1 polymer ?
#
loop_
_entity_poly.entity_id
_entity_poly.type
_entity_poly.pdbx_seq_one_letter_code
_entity_poly.pdbx_strand_id
1 'polypeptide(L)'
;MEVEHFLLFIRADGGARFVHFRELDIAVDMYQVSFVDVERCMEQLAELLDFPEICLESLTLRDADCLLQYARIASARGTRNTERLVYRRSGPRACSALKSLNCSLVSLTISFGEYLGFYWDDVEELRTMDSWSYLLDALSPHAQTLETFRCDYDIPNACGPHPPSSSSSPQQNTPHKLCFSAVRTLGLVCDLYPAGPIDVASLLPTFPNVTHLEIVPMFFKRHTDTLTPLGQSLRERNKAIFERDGCWAALEKCSGELGDLYNLGLVCHVVDLCIWSRIEHNYHLSMLATIVSTTRPKVLRLRVEYILFTFLAQVTKALRDSAFKSLDTLHIIIRHPCSKHDARRDDVTESIFAALTQLPSHIVTLELFIKCHPEADVQALDELRCRLIAHFKPTLRNVSILHADGHQLRPPPSGGGPQGVDSSYRDEDGYDSSDIGW
;
A
#
# COMPACT_ATOMS: atom_id res chain seq x y z
N MET A 1 16.08 -18.77 -14.00
CA MET A 1 17.26 -18.56 -14.87
C MET A 1 18.48 -18.95 -14.06
N GLU A 2 19.35 -19.81 -14.59
CA GLU A 2 20.61 -20.13 -13.92
C GLU A 2 21.51 -18.90 -13.98
N VAL A 3 21.93 -18.38 -12.81
CA VAL A 3 22.73 -17.15 -12.66
C VAL A 3 23.98 -17.21 -13.54
N GLU A 4 24.57 -18.39 -13.68
CA GLU A 4 25.75 -18.64 -14.53
C GLU A 4 25.53 -18.27 -16.00
N HIS A 5 24.42 -18.72 -16.59
CA HIS A 5 24.09 -18.41 -17.98
C HIS A 5 23.82 -16.92 -18.16
N PHE A 6 23.20 -16.27 -17.19
CA PHE A 6 22.99 -14.83 -17.20
C PHE A 6 24.32 -14.06 -17.14
N LEU A 7 25.25 -14.50 -16.29
CA LEU A 7 26.57 -13.88 -16.18
C LEU A 7 27.39 -14.02 -17.46
N LEU A 8 27.36 -15.18 -18.09
CA LEU A 8 27.98 -15.38 -19.39
C LEU A 8 27.36 -14.45 -20.43
N PHE A 9 26.03 -14.31 -20.43
CA PHE A 9 25.33 -13.40 -21.32
C PHE A 9 25.71 -11.94 -21.10
N ILE A 10 25.77 -11.44 -19.86
CA ILE A 10 26.05 -10.02 -19.59
C ILE A 10 27.53 -9.67 -19.79
N ARG A 11 28.43 -10.62 -19.51
CA ARG A 11 29.88 -10.47 -19.72
C ARG A 11 30.29 -10.63 -21.19
N ALA A 12 29.43 -11.18 -22.04
CA ALA A 12 29.69 -11.28 -23.47
C ALA A 12 29.98 -9.90 -24.09
N ASP A 13 30.71 -9.90 -25.22
CA ASP A 13 31.15 -8.69 -25.92
C ASP A 13 31.93 -7.71 -25.02
N GLY A 14 32.71 -8.26 -24.07
CA GLY A 14 33.55 -7.47 -23.16
C GLY A 14 32.76 -6.64 -22.15
N GLY A 15 31.53 -7.05 -21.80
CA GLY A 15 30.68 -6.32 -20.86
C GLY A 15 29.95 -5.12 -21.47
N ALA A 16 29.94 -4.96 -22.80
CA ALA A 16 29.20 -3.88 -23.47
C ALA A 16 27.70 -3.85 -23.11
N ARG A 17 27.15 -4.95 -22.58
CA ARG A 17 25.75 -5.09 -22.18
C ARG A 17 25.45 -4.51 -20.80
N PHE A 18 26.46 -4.25 -19.96
CA PHE A 18 26.26 -3.70 -18.60
C PHE A 18 25.54 -2.34 -18.59
N VAL A 19 25.72 -1.53 -19.65
CA VAL A 19 25.06 -0.22 -19.78
C VAL A 19 23.53 -0.31 -19.92
N HIS A 20 23.03 -1.48 -20.33
CA HIS A 20 21.61 -1.78 -20.47
C HIS A 20 21.02 -2.47 -19.24
N PHE A 21 21.85 -2.87 -18.28
CA PHE A 21 21.42 -3.57 -17.09
C PHE A 21 20.99 -2.59 -15.99
N ARG A 22 19.71 -2.20 -16.02
CA ARG A 22 19.13 -1.16 -15.14
C ARG A 22 18.37 -1.71 -13.95
N GLU A 23 17.81 -2.91 -14.06
CA GLU A 23 16.94 -3.49 -13.04
C GLU A 23 17.32 -4.93 -12.75
N LEU A 24 17.31 -5.30 -11.47
CA LEU A 24 17.58 -6.65 -10.99
C LEU A 24 16.59 -7.03 -9.90
N ASP A 25 15.86 -8.13 -10.10
CA ASP A 25 14.98 -8.74 -9.11
C ASP A 25 15.50 -10.14 -8.77
N ILE A 26 15.87 -10.33 -7.50
CA ILE A 26 16.46 -11.56 -6.98
C ILE A 26 15.47 -12.21 -6.03
N ALA A 27 15.12 -13.44 -6.37
CA ALA A 27 14.31 -14.33 -5.55
C ALA A 27 15.03 -15.67 -5.43
N VAL A 28 15.11 -16.21 -4.22
CA VAL A 28 15.72 -17.52 -3.97
C VAL A 28 14.72 -18.38 -3.23
N ASP A 29 14.38 -19.53 -3.83
CA ASP A 29 13.61 -20.54 -3.13
C ASP A 29 14.56 -21.36 -2.22
N MET A 30 14.71 -20.88 -0.99
CA MET A 30 15.57 -21.50 0.03
C MET A 30 15.12 -22.91 0.42
N TYR A 31 13.92 -23.35 0.03
CA TYR A 31 13.41 -24.70 0.31
C TYR A 31 13.78 -25.71 -0.76
N GLN A 32 13.99 -25.25 -1.99
CA GLN A 32 14.25 -26.13 -3.13
C GLN A 32 15.72 -26.22 -3.52
N VAL A 33 16.53 -25.22 -3.14
CA VAL A 33 17.93 -25.12 -3.53
C VAL A 33 18.84 -25.44 -2.34
N SER A 34 19.90 -26.20 -2.59
CA SER A 34 20.89 -26.50 -1.55
C SER A 34 21.59 -25.21 -1.09
N PHE A 35 21.92 -25.11 0.20
CA PHE A 35 22.60 -23.93 0.75
C PHE A 35 23.92 -23.61 0.00
N VAL A 36 24.65 -24.65 -0.42
CA VAL A 36 25.92 -24.53 -1.16
C VAL A 36 25.69 -23.89 -2.53
N ASP A 37 24.61 -24.23 -3.22
CA ASP A 37 24.30 -23.62 -4.52
C ASP A 37 23.78 -22.19 -4.38
N VAL A 38 23.03 -21.90 -3.30
CA VAL A 38 22.64 -20.52 -2.97
C VAL A 38 23.89 -19.67 -2.72
N GLU A 39 24.81 -20.12 -1.87
CA GLU A 39 26.05 -19.40 -1.59
C GLU A 39 26.86 -19.12 -2.86
N ARG A 40 27.06 -20.14 -3.71
CA ARG A 40 27.75 -19.98 -5.01
C ARG A 40 27.04 -18.96 -5.91
N CYS A 41 25.72 -19.01 -6.00
CA CYS A 41 24.94 -18.03 -6.76
C CYS A 41 25.07 -16.61 -6.19
N MET A 42 25.13 -16.46 -4.87
CA MET A 42 25.29 -15.16 -4.21
C MET A 42 26.70 -14.59 -4.41
N GLU A 43 27.74 -15.42 -4.44
CA GLU A 43 29.10 -14.99 -4.79
C GLU A 43 29.16 -14.46 -6.22
N GLN A 44 28.60 -15.22 -7.16
CA GLN A 44 28.48 -14.87 -8.57
C GLN A 44 27.70 -13.57 -8.79
N LEU A 45 26.62 -13.38 -8.03
CA LEU A 45 25.83 -12.16 -8.05
C LEU A 45 26.59 -10.98 -7.43
N ALA A 46 27.33 -11.18 -6.34
CA ALA A 46 28.13 -10.11 -5.78
C ALA A 46 29.25 -9.67 -6.74
N GLU A 47 29.88 -10.61 -7.45
CA GLU A 47 30.80 -10.29 -8.54
C GLU A 47 30.13 -9.45 -9.62
N LEU A 48 28.90 -9.80 -10.04
CA LEU A 48 28.12 -9.01 -11.01
C LEU A 48 27.93 -7.57 -10.53
N LEU A 49 27.55 -7.41 -9.26
CA LEU A 49 27.31 -6.11 -8.68
C LEU A 49 28.61 -5.34 -8.46
N ASP A 50 29.79 -5.96 -8.40
CA ASP A 50 31.06 -5.26 -8.27
C ASP A 50 31.63 -4.70 -9.58
N PHE A 51 31.03 -5.01 -10.74
CA PHE A 51 31.48 -4.46 -12.02
C PHE A 51 31.31 -2.94 -12.09
N PRO A 52 32.35 -2.17 -12.42
CA PRO A 52 32.30 -0.71 -12.41
C PRO A 52 31.40 -0.11 -13.50
N GLU A 53 31.18 -0.81 -14.61
CA GLU A 53 30.33 -0.36 -15.72
C GLU A 53 28.83 -0.62 -15.48
N ILE A 54 28.46 -1.26 -14.37
CA ILE A 54 27.06 -1.59 -14.08
C ILE A 54 26.25 -0.31 -13.84
N CYS A 55 25.13 -0.19 -14.57
CA CYS A 55 24.23 0.96 -14.49
C CYS A 55 22.93 0.61 -13.73
N LEU A 56 23.05 -0.14 -12.63
CA LEU A 56 21.89 -0.64 -11.90
C LEU A 56 21.16 0.50 -11.17
N GLU A 57 19.96 0.83 -11.63
CA GLU A 57 19.07 1.86 -11.07
C GLU A 57 18.10 1.29 -10.03
N SER A 58 17.66 0.04 -10.22
CA SER A 58 16.67 -0.63 -9.36
C SER A 58 17.10 -2.02 -8.92
N LEU A 59 17.08 -2.27 -7.61
CA LEU A 59 17.38 -3.56 -7.00
C LEU A 59 16.22 -4.06 -6.16
N THR A 60 15.72 -5.24 -6.45
CA THR A 60 14.71 -5.96 -5.63
C THR A 60 15.33 -7.22 -5.04
N LEU A 61 15.24 -7.35 -3.70
CA LEU A 61 15.63 -8.55 -2.96
C LEU A 61 14.39 -9.13 -2.28
N ARG A 62 13.90 -10.30 -2.73
CA ARG A 62 12.65 -10.89 -2.21
C ARG A 62 12.76 -11.53 -0.82
N ASP A 63 13.97 -11.92 -0.45
CA ASP A 63 14.33 -12.49 0.85
C ASP A 63 15.52 -11.71 1.41
N ALA A 64 15.36 -10.38 1.50
CA ALA A 64 16.47 -9.45 1.69
C ALA A 64 17.35 -9.81 2.89
N ASP A 65 16.77 -10.17 4.03
CA ASP A 65 17.57 -10.48 5.23
C ASP A 65 18.40 -11.77 5.08
N CYS A 66 17.86 -12.77 4.40
CA CYS A 66 18.58 -14.00 4.07
C CYS A 66 19.68 -13.72 3.04
N LEU A 67 19.39 -12.95 2.00
CA LEU A 67 20.35 -12.66 0.92
C LEU A 67 21.49 -11.75 1.39
N LEU A 68 21.23 -10.85 2.34
CA LEU A 68 22.24 -9.93 2.87
C LEU A 68 23.18 -10.59 3.90
N GLN A 69 22.92 -11.83 4.32
CA GLN A 69 23.89 -12.61 5.11
C GLN A 69 25.18 -12.89 4.33
N TYR A 70 25.10 -12.87 3.00
CA TYR A 70 26.25 -13.00 2.12
C TYR A 70 26.90 -11.62 1.98
N ALA A 71 27.88 -11.34 2.85
CA ALA A 71 28.48 -10.03 3.09
C ALA A 71 28.91 -9.25 1.83
N ARG A 72 29.20 -9.95 0.73
CA ARG A 72 29.60 -9.33 -0.54
C ARG A 72 28.46 -8.59 -1.22
N ILE A 73 27.20 -9.04 -1.10
CA ILE A 73 26.05 -8.35 -1.72
C ILE A 73 25.81 -7.00 -1.05
N ALA A 74 25.87 -6.95 0.28
CA ALA A 74 25.69 -5.73 1.05
C ALA A 74 26.77 -4.67 0.80
N SER A 75 27.97 -5.08 0.37
CA SER A 75 29.12 -4.21 0.15
C SER A 75 29.46 -3.96 -1.32
N ALA A 76 28.70 -4.54 -2.25
CA ALA A 76 29.02 -4.50 -3.67
C ALA A 76 28.91 -3.08 -4.26
N ARG A 77 29.88 -2.70 -5.09
CA ARG A 77 30.06 -1.32 -5.59
C ARG A 77 28.96 -0.84 -6.52
N GLY A 78 28.34 -1.74 -7.28
CA GLY A 78 27.29 -1.44 -8.26
C GLY A 78 26.01 -0.91 -7.63
N THR A 79 25.88 -1.02 -6.32
CA THR A 79 24.79 -0.38 -5.55
C THR A 79 24.91 1.15 -5.52
N ARG A 80 26.06 1.74 -5.87
CA ARG A 80 26.28 3.21 -5.85
C ARG A 80 25.32 3.99 -6.75
N ASN A 81 24.92 3.41 -7.87
CA ASN A 81 23.99 4.01 -8.82
C ASN A 81 22.53 3.62 -8.56
N THR A 82 22.29 2.80 -7.53
CA THR A 82 20.94 2.31 -7.23
C THR A 82 20.15 3.41 -6.54
N GLU A 83 19.14 3.90 -7.25
CA GLU A 83 18.21 4.93 -6.79
C GLU A 83 16.94 4.30 -6.19
N ARG A 84 16.60 3.07 -6.59
CA ARG A 84 15.38 2.38 -6.19
C ARG A 84 15.70 1.04 -5.55
N LEU A 85 15.16 0.81 -4.37
CA LEU A 85 15.40 -0.40 -3.60
C LEU A 85 14.08 -1.00 -3.14
N VAL A 86 13.91 -2.29 -3.37
CA VAL A 86 12.77 -3.06 -2.86
C VAL A 86 13.30 -4.22 -2.03
N TYR A 87 13.21 -4.11 -0.72
CA TYR A 87 13.52 -5.20 0.20
C TYR A 87 12.23 -5.86 0.63
N ARG A 88 12.12 -7.18 0.45
CA ARG A 88 11.02 -7.98 0.97
C ARG A 88 11.56 -8.97 1.97
N ARG A 89 10.70 -9.38 2.92
CA ARG A 89 11.07 -10.29 4.02
C ARG A 89 12.36 -9.81 4.70
N SER A 90 12.34 -8.53 5.03
CA SER A 90 13.47 -7.78 5.55
C SER A 90 13.62 -8.03 7.05
N GLY A 91 14.80 -7.69 7.56
CA GLY A 91 15.19 -7.90 8.93
C GLY A 91 16.27 -6.92 9.37
N PRO A 92 16.95 -7.19 10.48
CA PRO A 92 18.03 -6.36 10.99
C PRO A 92 19.22 -6.22 10.04
N ARG A 93 19.50 -7.25 9.21
CA ARG A 93 20.58 -7.18 8.21
C ARG A 93 20.20 -6.24 7.08
N ALA A 94 18.93 -6.24 6.68
CA ALA A 94 18.41 -5.28 5.71
C ALA A 94 18.55 -3.83 6.21
N CYS A 95 18.22 -3.55 7.47
CA CYS A 95 18.44 -2.24 8.09
C CYS A 95 19.94 -1.89 8.18
N SER A 96 20.78 -2.84 8.57
CA SER A 96 22.23 -2.65 8.64
C SER A 96 22.84 -2.35 7.27
N ALA A 97 22.36 -3.01 6.22
CA ALA A 97 22.73 -2.73 4.84
C ALA A 97 22.31 -1.32 4.43
N LEU A 98 21.06 -0.92 4.70
CA LEU A 98 20.58 0.45 4.41
C LEU A 98 21.48 1.53 5.01
N LYS A 99 21.97 1.31 6.23
CA LYS A 99 22.88 2.22 6.92
C LYS A 99 24.27 2.32 6.27
N SER A 100 24.73 1.27 5.61
CA SER A 100 26.04 1.21 4.95
C SER A 100 25.98 1.47 3.44
N LEU A 101 24.78 1.54 2.85
CA LEU A 101 24.60 1.87 1.44
C LEU A 101 25.17 3.25 1.13
N ASN A 102 26.10 3.28 0.18
CA ASN A 102 26.74 4.49 -0.30
C ASN A 102 26.15 4.92 -1.66
N CYS A 103 24.83 5.14 -1.68
CA CYS A 103 24.09 5.61 -2.85
C CYS A 103 23.13 6.75 -2.46
N SER A 104 22.66 7.49 -3.46
CA SER A 104 21.60 8.50 -3.27
C SER A 104 20.24 7.83 -3.46
N LEU A 105 19.79 7.12 -2.44
CA LEU A 105 18.53 6.38 -2.50
C LEU A 105 17.36 7.36 -2.64
N VAL A 106 16.56 7.21 -3.71
CA VAL A 106 15.40 8.04 -4.05
C VAL A 106 14.09 7.34 -3.69
N SER A 107 14.02 6.03 -3.87
CA SER A 107 12.82 5.24 -3.58
C SER A 107 13.18 3.98 -2.80
N LEU A 108 12.47 3.77 -1.69
CA LEU A 108 12.57 2.57 -0.89
C LEU A 108 11.18 1.97 -0.69
N THR A 109 11.05 0.68 -1.00
CA THR A 109 10.00 -0.18 -0.45
C THR A 109 10.65 -1.24 0.41
N ILE A 110 10.37 -1.24 1.70
CA ILE A 110 10.84 -2.27 2.62
C ILE A 110 9.63 -3.02 3.17
N SER A 111 9.64 -4.35 3.11
CA SER A 111 8.62 -5.18 3.73
C SER A 111 9.24 -6.12 4.76
N PHE A 112 8.63 -6.20 5.93
CA PHE A 112 8.93 -7.26 6.90
C PHE A 112 8.03 -8.47 6.58
N GLY A 113 8.53 -9.70 6.72
CA GLY A 113 7.81 -10.90 6.27
C GLY A 113 7.03 -11.57 7.40
N GLU A 114 5.96 -12.31 7.04
CA GLU A 114 5.16 -13.21 7.92
C GLU A 114 5.90 -14.43 8.44
N TYR A 115 7.22 -14.50 8.32
CA TYR A 115 7.94 -15.67 8.78
C TYR A 115 7.87 -15.75 10.29
N LEU A 116 6.97 -16.63 10.77
CA LEU A 116 6.68 -17.01 12.16
C LEU A 116 7.90 -17.52 12.96
N GLY A 117 9.13 -17.33 12.47
CA GLY A 117 10.35 -17.81 13.09
C GLY A 117 11.58 -16.90 12.99
N PHE A 118 11.55 -15.76 12.28
CA PHE A 118 12.66 -14.81 12.32
C PHE A 118 12.45 -13.82 13.46
N TYR A 119 12.77 -14.26 14.66
CA TYR A 119 12.79 -13.40 15.83
C TYR A 119 13.92 -12.37 15.69
N TRP A 120 13.59 -11.11 15.94
CA TRP A 120 14.56 -10.00 16.00
C TRP A 120 15.37 -10.02 17.33
N ASP A 121 15.26 -11.10 18.11
CA ASP A 121 15.70 -11.21 19.51
C ASP A 121 17.23 -11.10 19.70
N ASP A 122 18.01 -11.37 18.65
CA ASP A 122 19.48 -11.33 18.69
C ASP A 122 20.05 -9.92 18.44
N VAL A 123 19.22 -8.92 18.15
CA VAL A 123 19.69 -7.55 17.92
C VAL A 123 19.64 -6.77 19.23
N GLU A 124 20.80 -6.55 19.83
CA GLU A 124 20.94 -5.81 21.08
C GLU A 124 20.32 -4.40 20.99
N GLU A 125 20.42 -3.72 19.84
CA GLU A 125 19.87 -2.37 19.65
C GLU A 125 18.35 -2.30 19.84
N LEU A 126 17.62 -3.34 19.43
CA LEU A 126 16.16 -3.41 19.55
C LEU A 126 15.68 -3.64 20.98
N ARG A 127 16.58 -4.01 21.89
CA ARG A 127 16.28 -4.03 23.33
C ARG A 127 16.11 -2.62 23.90
N THR A 128 16.68 -1.62 23.22
CA THR A 128 16.72 -0.22 23.68
C THR A 128 15.88 0.74 22.85
N MET A 129 15.44 0.32 21.67
CA MET A 129 14.74 1.15 20.71
C MET A 129 13.64 0.35 20.03
N ASP A 130 12.49 0.97 19.77
CA ASP A 130 11.43 0.33 19.01
C ASP A 130 11.85 0.13 17.55
N SER A 131 11.20 -0.83 16.89
CA SER A 131 11.62 -1.28 15.57
C SER A 131 11.39 -0.25 14.47
N TRP A 132 10.45 0.68 14.64
CA TRP A 132 10.23 1.81 13.72
C TRP A 132 11.39 2.80 13.80
N SER A 133 11.77 3.16 15.01
CA SER A 133 12.92 4.01 15.29
C SER A 133 14.23 3.43 14.76
N TYR A 134 14.40 2.11 14.88
CA TYR A 134 15.53 1.39 14.31
C TYR A 134 15.60 1.50 12.79
N LEU A 135 14.47 1.34 12.11
CA LEU A 135 14.39 1.53 10.67
C LEU A 135 14.72 2.98 10.27
N LEU A 136 14.18 3.97 10.99
CA LEU A 136 14.47 5.37 10.69
C LEU A 136 15.95 5.71 10.88
N ASP A 137 16.61 5.19 11.93
CA ASP A 137 18.06 5.38 12.13
C ASP A 137 18.88 4.77 10.98
N ALA A 138 18.51 3.57 10.53
CA ALA A 138 19.11 2.93 9.38
C ALA A 138 18.97 3.74 8.09
N LEU A 139 17.90 4.52 7.96
CA LEU A 139 17.64 5.39 6.80
C LEU A 139 18.26 6.78 6.92
N SER A 140 18.86 7.14 8.06
CA SER A 140 19.43 8.47 8.29
C SER A 140 20.44 8.94 7.22
N PRO A 141 21.28 8.09 6.59
CA PRO A 141 22.17 8.55 5.50
C PRO A 141 21.40 9.04 4.27
N HIS A 142 20.16 8.59 4.08
CA HIS A 142 19.32 8.85 2.91
C HIS A 142 18.25 9.92 3.16
N ALA A 143 18.28 10.58 4.33
CA ALA A 143 17.22 11.50 4.76
C ALA A 143 16.99 12.69 3.80
N GLN A 144 18.01 13.08 3.04
CA GLN A 144 17.94 14.20 2.08
C GLN A 144 17.64 13.78 0.64
N THR A 145 17.73 12.49 0.32
CA THR A 145 17.56 11.98 -1.05
C THR A 145 16.29 11.16 -1.22
N LEU A 146 15.79 10.54 -0.14
CA LEU A 146 14.64 9.67 -0.18
C LEU A 146 13.37 10.47 -0.47
N GLU A 147 12.76 10.26 -1.64
CA GLU A 147 11.53 10.93 -2.07
C GLU A 147 10.30 10.05 -1.89
N THR A 148 10.46 8.73 -2.08
CA THR A 148 9.40 7.73 -1.89
C THR A 148 9.82 6.72 -0.84
N PHE A 149 9.05 6.65 0.24
CA PHE A 149 9.26 5.67 1.29
C PHE A 149 8.00 4.85 1.50
N ARG A 150 8.11 3.53 1.32
CA ARG A 150 7.05 2.57 1.59
C ARG A 150 7.54 1.54 2.59
N CYS A 151 6.87 1.43 3.72
CA CYS A 151 7.11 0.41 4.72
C CYS A 151 5.90 -0.52 4.73
N ASP A 152 6.12 -1.74 4.26
CA ASP A 152 5.15 -2.81 4.26
C ASP A 152 5.36 -3.68 5.52
N TYR A 153 4.26 -4.12 6.15
CA TYR A 153 4.21 -5.03 7.31
C TYR A 153 4.56 -4.44 8.69
N ASP A 154 3.94 -4.98 9.75
CA ASP A 154 4.30 -4.63 11.13
C ASP A 154 5.74 -5.06 11.34
N ILE A 155 6.58 -4.09 11.67
CA ILE A 155 7.91 -4.34 12.16
C ILE A 155 7.72 -5.12 13.46
N PRO A 156 8.25 -6.36 13.58
CA PRO A 156 8.03 -7.18 14.75
C PRO A 156 8.31 -6.35 16.00
N ASN A 157 7.32 -6.23 16.88
CA ASN A 157 7.60 -5.73 18.21
C ASN A 157 8.66 -6.66 18.79
N ALA A 158 9.68 -6.10 19.45
CA ALA A 158 10.63 -6.87 20.22
C ALA A 158 9.85 -7.58 21.36
N CYS A 159 9.24 -8.73 21.04
CA CYS A 159 8.49 -9.57 21.96
C CYS A 159 9.50 -10.31 22.83
N GLY A 160 10.24 -9.55 23.65
CA GLY A 160 10.95 -10.14 24.76
C GLY A 160 9.90 -10.73 25.71
N PRO A 161 9.95 -12.03 26.06
CA PRO A 161 9.04 -12.66 27.02
C PRO A 161 9.27 -12.18 28.46
N HIS A 162 9.93 -11.04 28.67
CA HIS A 162 10.10 -10.48 29.99
C HIS A 162 8.74 -9.93 30.44
N PRO A 163 8.17 -10.50 31.53
CA PRO A 163 6.94 -9.97 32.08
C PRO A 163 7.16 -8.47 32.33
N PRO A 164 6.21 -7.61 31.92
CA PRO A 164 6.33 -6.18 32.09
C PRO A 164 6.70 -5.93 33.55
N SER A 165 7.94 -5.53 33.79
CA SER A 165 8.40 -5.23 35.12
C SER A 165 7.47 -4.14 35.63
N SER A 166 6.82 -4.37 36.76
CA SER A 166 5.64 -3.62 37.25
C SER A 166 5.91 -2.14 37.55
N SER A 167 7.08 -1.62 37.21
CA SER A 167 7.41 -0.20 37.20
C SER A 167 6.77 0.46 35.98
N SER A 168 5.52 0.87 36.15
CA SER A 168 4.65 1.58 35.21
C SER A 168 5.07 3.03 34.91
N SER A 169 6.37 3.30 34.78
CA SER A 169 6.81 4.58 34.23
C SER A 169 6.52 4.57 32.73
N PRO A 170 5.65 5.46 32.21
CA PRO A 170 5.39 5.56 30.78
C PRO A 170 6.74 5.80 30.09
N GLN A 171 7.15 4.87 29.21
CA GLN A 171 8.31 5.08 28.35
C GLN A 171 8.06 6.39 27.61
N GLN A 172 8.82 7.42 27.96
CA GLN A 172 8.80 8.67 27.23
C GLN A 172 9.48 8.37 25.90
N ASN A 173 8.67 8.15 24.86
CA ASN A 173 9.15 8.07 23.49
C ASN A 173 9.94 9.34 23.22
N THR A 174 11.26 9.21 23.14
CA THR A 174 12.12 10.34 22.85
C THR A 174 11.86 10.72 21.40
N PRO A 175 11.46 11.97 21.11
CA PRO A 175 11.12 12.35 19.75
C PRO A 175 12.32 12.15 18.83
N HIS A 176 12.11 11.42 17.73
CA HIS A 176 13.13 11.22 16.71
C HIS A 176 13.54 12.57 16.13
N LYS A 177 14.85 12.82 16.11
CA LYS A 177 15.44 14.04 15.53
C LYS A 177 15.63 13.94 14.01
N LEU A 178 15.30 12.81 13.40
CA LEU A 178 15.48 12.57 11.99
C LEU A 178 14.36 13.24 11.20
N CYS A 179 14.73 13.94 10.14
CA CYS A 179 13.80 14.66 9.27
C CYS A 179 14.10 14.28 7.82
N PHE A 180 13.16 13.56 7.22
CA PHE A 180 13.18 13.10 5.83
C PHE A 180 12.45 14.13 4.96
N SER A 181 13.06 15.31 4.86
CA SER A 181 12.42 16.47 4.22
C SER A 181 12.19 16.30 2.71
N ALA A 182 12.89 15.36 2.07
CA ALA A 182 12.72 15.01 0.67
C ALA A 182 11.51 14.09 0.41
N VAL A 183 11.01 13.37 1.42
CA VAL A 183 9.91 12.42 1.23
C VAL A 183 8.63 13.17 0.82
N ARG A 184 8.11 12.81 -0.34
CA ARG A 184 6.86 13.29 -0.92
C ARG A 184 5.79 12.20 -0.92
N THR A 185 6.19 10.95 -1.05
CA THR A 185 5.30 9.78 -1.04
C THR A 185 5.62 8.90 0.15
N LEU A 186 4.66 8.75 1.06
CA LEU A 186 4.75 7.90 2.24
C LEU A 186 3.69 6.79 2.15
N GLY A 187 4.13 5.54 2.05
CA GLY A 187 3.28 4.36 2.10
C GLY A 187 3.53 3.57 3.38
N LEU A 188 2.48 3.30 4.16
CA LEU A 188 2.56 2.55 5.41
C LEU A 188 1.55 1.41 5.36
N VAL A 189 2.03 0.17 5.39
CA VAL A 189 1.19 -0.98 5.76
C VAL A 189 1.33 -1.15 7.25
N CYS A 190 0.39 -0.62 8.02
CA CYS A 190 0.49 -0.66 9.47
C CYS A 190 -0.89 -0.71 10.12
N ASP A 191 -0.92 -1.33 11.30
CA ASP A 191 -2.05 -1.27 12.20
C ASP A 191 -1.95 0.00 13.05
N LEU A 192 -2.81 0.99 12.78
CA LEU A 192 -2.84 2.25 13.53
C LEU A 192 -3.35 2.10 14.98
N TYR A 193 -3.40 0.89 15.54
CA TYR A 193 -3.96 0.62 16.87
C TYR A 193 -3.18 1.31 18.00
N PRO A 194 -3.78 1.49 19.20
CA PRO A 194 -3.10 2.15 20.34
C PRO A 194 -1.81 1.47 20.82
N ALA A 195 -1.61 0.20 20.47
CA ALA A 195 -0.38 -0.56 20.73
C ALA A 195 0.42 -0.86 19.44
N GLY A 196 0.04 -0.23 18.32
CA GLY A 196 0.72 -0.35 17.06
C GLY A 196 2.11 0.30 17.10
N PRO A 197 3.03 -0.13 16.24
CA PRO A 197 4.44 0.29 16.28
C PRO A 197 4.65 1.74 15.84
N ILE A 198 3.70 2.36 15.13
CA ILE A 198 3.87 3.69 14.54
C ILE A 198 3.03 4.72 15.31
N ASP A 199 3.72 5.64 16.01
CA ASP A 199 3.09 6.82 16.61
C ASP A 199 2.82 7.87 15.54
N VAL A 200 1.54 8.19 15.30
CA VAL A 200 1.12 9.23 14.35
C VAL A 200 1.77 10.59 14.64
N ALA A 201 2.01 10.92 15.92
CA ALA A 201 2.68 12.16 16.29
C ALA A 201 4.13 12.23 15.78
N SER A 202 4.79 11.08 15.60
CA SER A 202 6.15 11.03 15.08
C SER A 202 6.21 11.27 13.56
N LEU A 203 5.14 10.98 12.83
CA LEU A 203 5.14 11.04 11.35
C LEU A 203 5.27 12.48 10.83
N LEU A 204 4.64 13.44 11.50
CA LEU A 204 4.64 14.86 11.10
C LEU A 204 6.05 15.49 11.10
N PRO A 205 6.82 15.47 12.20
CA PRO A 205 8.18 16.02 12.21
C PRO A 205 9.16 15.18 11.38
N THR A 206 8.91 13.87 11.25
CA THR A 206 9.79 12.95 10.49
C THR A 206 9.63 13.16 8.99
N PHE A 207 8.41 13.33 8.49
CA PHE A 207 8.10 13.50 7.05
C PHE A 207 7.26 14.77 6.81
N PRO A 208 7.84 15.97 6.97
CA PRO A 208 7.07 17.21 7.00
C PRO A 208 6.44 17.58 5.65
N ASN A 209 6.98 17.07 4.54
CA ASN A 209 6.63 17.48 3.18
C ASN A 209 5.86 16.40 2.40
N VAL A 210 5.18 15.48 3.09
CA VAL A 210 4.35 14.45 2.42
C VAL A 210 3.25 15.12 1.60
N THR A 211 3.19 14.73 0.33
CA THR A 211 2.15 15.13 -0.64
C THR A 211 1.23 13.96 -0.98
N HIS A 212 1.73 12.73 -0.85
CA HIS A 212 1.03 11.50 -1.16
C HIS A 212 1.13 10.55 0.04
N LEU A 213 0.01 10.29 0.70
CA LEU A 213 -0.07 9.33 1.80
C LEU A 213 -0.83 8.08 1.37
N GLU A 214 -0.25 6.91 1.58
CA GLU A 214 -0.87 5.61 1.33
C GLU A 214 -0.89 4.79 2.63
N ILE A 215 -2.08 4.44 3.13
CA ILE A 215 -2.27 3.62 4.33
C ILE A 215 -2.86 2.28 3.91
N VAL A 216 -2.09 1.22 4.07
CA VAL A 216 -2.42 -0.13 3.64
C VAL A 216 -2.79 -0.99 4.83
N PRO A 217 -3.93 -1.69 4.77
CA PRO A 217 -4.37 -2.57 5.85
C PRO A 217 -3.42 -3.76 5.98
N MET A 218 -3.22 -4.22 7.21
CA MET A 218 -2.67 -5.54 7.44
C MET A 218 -3.76 -6.59 7.12
N PHE A 219 -3.43 -7.61 6.32
CA PHE A 219 -4.41 -8.58 5.84
C PHE A 219 -5.19 -9.25 7.00
N PHE A 220 -6.47 -9.59 6.73
CA PHE A 220 -7.37 -10.42 7.55
C PHE A 220 -8.04 -9.83 8.80
N LYS A 221 -7.79 -8.57 9.20
CA LYS A 221 -8.52 -8.02 10.35
C LYS A 221 -9.96 -7.66 9.99
N ARG A 222 -10.91 -8.24 10.73
CA ARG A 222 -12.35 -7.93 10.60
C ARG A 222 -12.57 -6.46 10.95
N HIS A 223 -13.19 -5.71 10.04
CA HIS A 223 -13.48 -4.27 10.18
C HIS A 223 -14.32 -3.87 11.42
N THR A 224 -14.81 -4.84 12.19
CA THR A 224 -15.65 -4.62 13.38
C THR A 224 -14.97 -3.79 14.47
N ASP A 225 -13.64 -3.77 14.50
CA ASP A 225 -12.90 -3.15 15.59
C ASP A 225 -12.85 -1.62 15.51
N THR A 226 -13.05 -1.06 14.32
CA THR A 226 -12.99 0.41 14.06
C THR A 226 -14.09 1.19 14.80
N LEU A 227 -15.26 0.58 15.03
CA LEU A 227 -16.38 1.21 15.74
C LEU A 227 -16.44 0.87 17.22
N THR A 228 -15.50 0.06 17.69
CA THR A 228 -15.38 -0.15 19.13
C THR A 228 -15.01 1.18 19.80
N PRO A 229 -15.32 1.35 21.09
CA PRO A 229 -14.85 2.50 21.86
C PRO A 229 -13.34 2.74 21.72
N LEU A 230 -12.57 1.67 21.48
CA LEU A 230 -11.13 1.75 21.24
C LEU A 230 -10.80 2.49 19.93
N GLY A 231 -11.44 2.13 18.80
CA GLY A 231 -11.23 2.80 17.52
C GLY A 231 -11.61 4.28 17.57
N GLN A 232 -12.72 4.62 18.25
CA GLN A 232 -13.11 6.00 18.44
C GLN A 232 -12.12 6.78 19.33
N SER A 233 -11.66 6.17 20.43
CA SER A 233 -10.65 6.79 21.31
C SER A 233 -9.33 7.03 20.57
N LEU A 234 -8.90 6.09 19.74
CA LEU A 234 -7.72 6.22 18.88
C LEU A 234 -7.88 7.38 17.90
N ARG A 235 -9.01 7.44 17.18
CA ARG A 235 -9.30 8.54 16.26
C ARG A 235 -9.23 9.90 16.94
N GLU A 236 -9.89 10.06 18.09
CA GLU A 236 -9.88 11.35 18.81
C GLU A 236 -8.47 11.71 19.30
N ARG A 237 -7.68 10.73 19.71
CA ARG A 237 -6.26 10.95 20.06
C ARG A 237 -5.45 11.44 18.86
N ASN A 238 -5.54 10.75 17.72
CA ASN A 238 -4.80 11.12 16.50
C ASN A 238 -5.25 12.48 15.98
N LYS A 239 -6.55 12.74 15.99
CA LYS A 239 -7.12 14.05 15.66
C LYS A 239 -6.55 15.15 16.56
N ALA A 240 -6.52 14.95 17.87
CA ALA A 240 -5.97 15.94 18.81
C ALA A 240 -4.48 16.21 18.56
N ILE A 241 -3.71 15.19 18.14
CA ILE A 241 -2.32 15.35 17.70
C ILE A 241 -2.25 16.27 16.48
N PHE A 242 -3.05 16.01 15.44
CA PHE A 242 -3.07 16.85 14.24
C PHE A 242 -3.56 18.28 14.49
N GLU A 243 -4.51 18.47 15.40
CA GLU A 243 -4.98 19.81 15.80
C GLU A 243 -3.92 20.58 16.59
N ARG A 244 -3.10 19.89 17.39
CA ARG A 244 -2.03 20.49 18.21
C ARG A 244 -0.76 20.76 17.41
N ASP A 245 -0.28 19.76 16.68
CA ASP A 245 1.04 19.76 16.02
C ASP A 245 0.95 20.17 14.55
N GLY A 246 -0.26 20.33 14.03
CA GLY A 246 -0.54 20.65 12.64
C GLY A 246 -0.74 19.41 11.77
N CYS A 247 -0.83 19.62 10.47
CA CYS A 247 -0.99 18.58 9.48
C CYS A 247 0.04 18.75 8.37
N TRP A 248 0.14 17.77 7.48
CA TRP A 248 0.84 17.92 6.22
C TRP A 248 0.21 19.01 5.37
N ALA A 249 0.86 20.18 5.32
CA ALA A 249 0.36 21.36 4.61
C ALA A 249 0.24 21.14 3.09
N ALA A 250 1.05 20.24 2.54
CA ALA A 250 1.11 19.92 1.12
C ALA A 250 0.41 18.59 0.75
N LEU A 251 -0.42 18.02 1.63
CA LEU A 251 -1.07 16.73 1.36
C LEU A 251 -2.09 16.87 0.22
N GLU A 252 -1.72 16.39 -0.96
CA GLU A 252 -2.54 16.43 -2.16
C GLU A 252 -3.37 15.15 -2.29
N LYS A 253 -2.75 14.00 -2.03
CA LYS A 253 -3.38 12.69 -2.20
C LYS A 253 -3.32 11.87 -0.93
N CYS A 254 -4.43 11.25 -0.57
CA CYS A 254 -4.49 10.25 0.51
C CYS A 254 -5.24 9.02 0.01
N SER A 255 -4.66 7.84 0.18
CA SER A 255 -5.30 6.58 -0.17
C SER A 255 -5.21 5.58 0.97
N GLY A 256 -6.29 4.85 1.24
CA GLY A 256 -6.28 3.86 2.31
C GLY A 256 -7.64 3.22 2.57
N GLU A 257 -7.68 2.25 3.48
CA GLU A 257 -8.94 1.57 3.79
C GLU A 257 -9.79 2.50 4.64
N LEU A 258 -11.11 2.39 4.51
CA LEU A 258 -12.02 3.30 5.18
C LEU A 258 -11.81 3.32 6.70
N GLY A 259 -11.57 2.15 7.31
CA GLY A 259 -11.32 2.06 8.75
C GLY A 259 -10.02 2.73 9.17
N ASP A 260 -8.92 2.47 8.44
CA ASP A 260 -7.61 3.06 8.75
C ASP A 260 -7.60 4.56 8.54
N LEU A 261 -8.19 5.05 7.45
CA LEU A 261 -8.34 6.49 7.20
C LEU A 261 -9.22 7.17 8.25
N TYR A 262 -10.27 6.48 8.72
CA TYR A 262 -11.10 6.97 9.82
C TYR A 262 -10.31 7.08 11.12
N ASN A 263 -9.59 6.03 11.48
CA ASN A 263 -8.76 5.97 12.70
C ASN A 263 -7.58 6.95 12.65
N LEU A 264 -7.02 7.20 11.46
CA LEU A 264 -5.98 8.20 11.28
C LEU A 264 -6.47 9.59 11.70
N GLY A 265 -7.75 9.91 11.51
CA GLY A 265 -8.34 11.14 12.07
C GLY A 265 -7.78 12.44 11.45
N LEU A 266 -7.45 12.41 10.15
CA LEU A 266 -6.95 13.59 9.42
C LEU A 266 -7.91 14.78 9.51
N VAL A 267 -7.36 15.97 9.78
CA VAL A 267 -8.09 17.25 9.87
C VAL A 267 -7.62 18.31 8.86
N CYS A 268 -6.81 17.93 7.87
CA CYS A 268 -6.36 18.80 6.79
C CYS A 268 -7.12 18.56 5.49
N HIS A 269 -7.06 19.53 4.58
CA HIS A 269 -7.59 19.36 3.23
C HIS A 269 -6.77 18.32 2.45
N VAL A 270 -7.44 17.39 1.78
CA VAL A 270 -6.84 16.43 0.85
C VAL A 270 -7.49 16.63 -0.51
N VAL A 271 -6.74 16.85 -1.58
CA VAL A 271 -7.33 17.12 -2.90
C VAL A 271 -7.98 15.86 -3.50
N ASP A 272 -7.25 14.74 -3.50
CA ASP A 272 -7.67 13.43 -4.02
C ASP A 272 -7.67 12.37 -2.91
N LEU A 273 -8.87 11.97 -2.48
CA LEU A 273 -9.08 10.94 -1.48
C LEU A 273 -9.52 9.63 -2.16
N CYS A 274 -8.72 8.58 -1.98
CA CYS A 274 -8.97 7.27 -2.59
C CYS A 274 -9.21 6.18 -1.55
N ILE A 275 -10.42 5.62 -1.54
CA ILE A 275 -10.86 4.59 -0.60
C ILE A 275 -11.03 3.26 -1.34
N TRP A 276 -10.11 2.34 -1.11
CA TRP A 276 -10.05 1.01 -1.74
C TRP A 276 -10.76 -0.12 -0.97
N SER A 277 -11.26 0.14 0.24
CA SER A 277 -12.04 -0.84 1.01
C SER A 277 -13.46 -0.97 0.45
N ARG A 278 -14.12 -2.07 0.79
CA ARG A 278 -15.53 -2.28 0.45
C ARG A 278 -16.41 -1.48 1.39
N ILE A 279 -17.40 -0.79 0.83
CA ILE A 279 -18.40 -0.08 1.62
C ILE A 279 -19.69 -0.89 1.59
N GLU A 280 -19.92 -1.70 2.64
CA GLU A 280 -21.04 -2.66 2.66
C GLU A 280 -22.13 -2.35 3.71
N HIS A 281 -21.87 -1.47 4.69
CA HIS A 281 -22.73 -1.28 5.84
C HIS A 281 -23.02 0.21 6.12
N ASN A 282 -24.15 0.51 6.76
CA ASN A 282 -24.55 1.90 7.09
C ASN A 282 -23.49 2.63 7.93
N TYR A 283 -22.78 1.92 8.79
CA TYR A 283 -21.76 2.53 9.62
C TYR A 283 -20.52 2.94 8.83
N HIS A 284 -20.21 2.27 7.71
CA HIS A 284 -19.18 2.72 6.77
C HIS A 284 -19.55 4.07 6.16
N LEU A 285 -20.83 4.33 5.90
CA LEU A 285 -21.27 5.64 5.41
C LEU A 285 -21.03 6.76 6.44
N SER A 286 -21.21 6.46 7.73
CA SER A 286 -20.88 7.40 8.81
C SER A 286 -19.38 7.70 8.87
N MET A 287 -18.53 6.67 8.74
CA MET A 287 -17.07 6.86 8.65
C MET A 287 -16.68 7.69 7.43
N LEU A 288 -17.25 7.36 6.26
CA LEU A 288 -17.00 8.08 5.00
C LEU A 288 -17.38 9.55 5.12
N ALA A 289 -18.58 9.84 5.63
CA ALA A 289 -19.04 11.21 5.85
C ALA A 289 -18.12 11.96 6.81
N THR A 290 -17.65 11.29 7.87
CA THR A 290 -16.70 11.86 8.82
C THR A 290 -15.37 12.21 8.14
N ILE A 291 -14.76 11.29 7.40
CA ILE A 291 -13.49 11.52 6.69
C ILE A 291 -13.65 12.64 5.66
N VAL A 292 -14.71 12.62 4.86
CA VAL A 292 -14.94 13.65 3.83
C VAL A 292 -15.22 15.01 4.45
N SER A 293 -15.94 15.07 5.57
CA SER A 293 -16.18 16.33 6.29
C SER A 293 -14.87 16.96 6.78
N THR A 294 -13.94 16.16 7.31
CA THR A 294 -12.67 16.68 7.82
C THR A 294 -11.67 16.97 6.69
N THR A 295 -11.58 16.09 5.69
CA THR A 295 -10.61 16.19 4.59
C THR A 295 -11.06 17.07 3.42
N ARG A 296 -12.37 17.32 3.28
CA ARG A 296 -12.99 18.20 2.27
C ARG A 296 -12.44 17.97 0.85
N PRO A 297 -12.46 16.73 0.32
CA PRO A 297 -11.79 16.43 -0.93
C PRO A 297 -12.50 16.99 -2.15
N LYS A 298 -11.70 17.33 -3.18
CA LYS A 298 -12.20 17.72 -4.51
C LYS A 298 -12.44 16.52 -5.40
N VAL A 299 -11.64 15.48 -5.23
CA VAL A 299 -11.76 14.19 -5.93
C VAL A 299 -11.95 13.10 -4.88
N LEU A 300 -13.04 12.34 -5.01
CA LEU A 300 -13.32 11.18 -4.16
C LEU A 300 -13.39 9.93 -5.03
N ARG A 301 -12.54 8.95 -4.74
CA ARG A 301 -12.52 7.66 -5.42
C ARG A 301 -12.99 6.58 -4.47
N LEU A 302 -14.07 5.89 -4.83
CA LEU A 302 -14.72 4.87 -4.02
C LEU A 302 -14.72 3.53 -4.74
N ARG A 303 -14.44 2.47 -4.01
CA ARG A 303 -14.72 1.11 -4.44
C ARG A 303 -16.00 0.62 -3.77
N VAL A 304 -16.99 0.26 -4.57
CA VAL A 304 -18.28 -0.26 -4.11
C VAL A 304 -18.42 -1.68 -4.64
N GLU A 305 -18.48 -2.64 -3.73
CA GLU A 305 -18.65 -4.06 -4.04
C GLU A 305 -19.98 -4.57 -3.48
N TYR A 306 -20.52 -5.65 -4.04
CA TYR A 306 -21.70 -6.36 -3.53
C TYR A 306 -22.91 -5.43 -3.31
N ILE A 307 -23.30 -4.71 -4.37
CA ILE A 307 -24.41 -3.77 -4.29
C ILE A 307 -25.74 -4.53 -4.33
N LEU A 308 -26.45 -4.54 -3.21
CA LEU A 308 -27.90 -4.31 -3.23
C LEU A 308 -28.09 -2.84 -3.60
N PHE A 309 -28.81 -2.51 -4.68
CA PHE A 309 -28.93 -1.13 -5.22
C PHE A 309 -29.35 -0.07 -4.22
N THR A 310 -29.97 -0.50 -3.11
CA THR A 310 -30.23 0.30 -1.92
C THR A 310 -28.98 0.97 -1.35
N PHE A 311 -27.81 0.32 -1.40
CA PHE A 311 -26.58 0.86 -0.83
C PHE A 311 -26.01 2.01 -1.67
N LEU A 312 -25.98 1.88 -3.00
CA LEU A 312 -25.55 2.99 -3.87
C LEU A 312 -26.45 4.21 -3.68
N ALA A 313 -27.77 4.02 -3.52
CA ALA A 313 -28.70 5.10 -3.20
C ALA A 313 -28.41 5.75 -1.83
N GLN A 314 -27.94 4.98 -0.85
CA GLN A 314 -27.51 5.54 0.44
C GLN A 314 -26.20 6.32 0.32
N VAL A 315 -25.23 5.83 -0.47
CA VAL A 315 -24.01 6.59 -0.79
C VAL A 315 -24.39 7.92 -1.44
N THR A 316 -25.21 7.92 -2.49
CA THR A 316 -25.60 9.15 -3.17
C THR A 316 -26.42 10.09 -2.29
N LYS A 317 -27.25 9.54 -1.38
CA LYS A 317 -27.90 10.33 -0.33
C LYS A 317 -26.89 10.96 0.63
N ALA A 318 -25.87 10.23 1.07
CA ALA A 318 -24.82 10.74 1.95
C ALA A 318 -24.00 11.84 1.27
N LEU A 319 -23.75 11.74 -0.04
CA LEU A 319 -23.06 12.77 -0.83
C LEU A 319 -23.81 14.12 -0.87
N ARG A 320 -25.09 14.17 -0.49
CA ARG A 320 -25.85 15.42 -0.36
C ARG A 320 -25.56 16.17 0.94
N ASP A 321 -24.87 15.54 1.88
CA ASP A 321 -24.47 16.20 3.12
C ASP A 321 -23.56 17.41 2.81
N SER A 322 -23.68 18.45 3.65
CA SER A 322 -22.83 19.63 3.60
C SER A 322 -21.32 19.33 3.60
N ALA A 323 -20.90 18.20 4.18
CA ALA A 323 -19.53 17.69 4.17
C ALA A 323 -18.95 17.53 2.76
N PHE A 324 -19.79 17.22 1.77
CA PHE A 324 -19.38 16.91 0.39
C PHE A 324 -19.46 18.12 -0.55
N LYS A 325 -19.76 19.32 -0.04
CA LYS A 325 -19.91 20.53 -0.88
C LYS A 325 -18.65 20.93 -1.66
N SER A 326 -17.49 20.47 -1.22
CA SER A 326 -16.19 20.71 -1.87
C SER A 326 -15.87 19.71 -2.97
N LEU A 327 -16.71 18.67 -3.13
CA LEU A 327 -16.46 17.57 -4.04
C LEU A 327 -16.85 17.92 -5.48
N ASP A 328 -15.86 18.04 -6.36
CA ASP A 328 -16.07 18.33 -7.78
C ASP A 328 -16.18 17.04 -8.61
N THR A 329 -15.43 16.01 -8.22
CA THR A 329 -15.18 14.82 -9.03
C THR A 329 -15.38 13.55 -8.21
N LEU A 330 -16.22 12.65 -8.72
CA LEU A 330 -16.56 11.39 -8.07
C LEU A 330 -16.20 10.22 -8.98
N HIS A 331 -15.31 9.35 -8.51
CA HIS A 331 -14.92 8.12 -9.20
C HIS A 331 -15.50 6.95 -8.42
N ILE A 332 -16.34 6.14 -9.05
CA ILE A 332 -16.91 4.94 -8.41
C ILE A 332 -16.50 3.73 -9.23
N ILE A 333 -15.82 2.80 -8.58
CA ILE A 333 -15.61 1.46 -9.13
C ILE A 333 -16.67 0.54 -8.55
N ILE A 334 -17.60 0.13 -9.41
CA ILE A 334 -18.65 -0.83 -9.10
C ILE A 334 -18.16 -2.21 -9.51
N ARG A 335 -18.08 -3.15 -8.56
CA ARG A 335 -17.90 -4.57 -8.87
C ARG A 335 -19.21 -5.31 -8.64
N HIS A 336 -19.82 -5.75 -9.73
CA HIS A 336 -21.03 -6.53 -9.70
C HIS A 336 -20.68 -8.00 -9.93
N PRO A 337 -20.70 -8.86 -8.90
CA PRO A 337 -20.51 -10.29 -9.08
C PRO A 337 -21.74 -10.83 -9.83
N CYS A 338 -21.62 -10.97 -11.15
CA CYS A 338 -22.68 -11.59 -11.94
C CYS A 338 -22.67 -13.09 -11.62
N SER A 339 -23.49 -13.52 -10.66
CA SER A 339 -23.67 -14.95 -10.41
C SER A 339 -24.42 -15.53 -11.61
N LYS A 340 -23.97 -16.65 -12.18
CA LYS A 340 -24.67 -17.33 -13.28
C LYS A 340 -26.07 -17.81 -12.88
N HIS A 341 -26.42 -17.74 -11.60
CA HIS A 341 -27.64 -18.28 -11.02
C HIS A 341 -28.67 -17.22 -10.62
N ASP A 342 -28.34 -15.92 -10.69
CA ASP A 342 -29.34 -14.88 -10.49
C ASP A 342 -30.22 -14.72 -11.73
N ALA A 343 -31.23 -15.58 -11.81
CA ALA A 343 -32.27 -15.56 -12.84
C ALA A 343 -33.11 -14.26 -12.83
N ARG A 344 -32.97 -13.43 -11.79
CA ARG A 344 -33.40 -12.04 -11.81
C ARG A 344 -32.28 -11.20 -12.41
N ARG A 345 -32.30 -11.08 -13.74
CA ARG A 345 -31.72 -9.92 -14.43
C ARG A 345 -32.52 -8.69 -14.03
N ASP A 346 -32.43 -8.30 -12.76
CA ASP A 346 -32.77 -6.93 -12.38
C ASP A 346 -31.86 -6.05 -13.23
N ASP A 347 -32.46 -5.07 -13.91
CA ASP A 347 -31.72 -4.20 -14.82
C ASP A 347 -30.71 -3.39 -13.98
N VAL A 348 -29.47 -3.88 -13.96
CA VAL A 348 -28.35 -3.30 -13.23
C VAL A 348 -28.15 -1.84 -13.66
N THR A 349 -28.37 -1.55 -14.94
CA THR A 349 -28.20 -0.20 -15.48
C THR A 349 -29.30 0.73 -14.99
N GLU A 350 -30.56 0.30 -14.97
CA GLU A 350 -31.67 1.08 -14.38
C GLU A 350 -31.44 1.37 -12.91
N SER A 351 -30.94 0.39 -12.18
CA SER A 351 -30.75 0.55 -10.74
C SER A 351 -29.55 1.44 -10.43
N ILE A 352 -28.47 1.37 -11.22
CA ILE A 352 -27.37 2.34 -11.18
C ILE A 352 -27.88 3.73 -11.54
N PHE A 353 -28.67 3.86 -12.60
CA PHE A 353 -29.26 5.13 -13.02
C PHE A 353 -30.12 5.74 -11.91
N ALA A 354 -31.06 4.97 -11.33
CA ALA A 354 -31.94 5.42 -10.26
C ALA A 354 -31.16 5.87 -9.02
N ALA A 355 -30.08 5.17 -8.65
CA ALA A 355 -29.24 5.57 -7.53
C ALA A 355 -28.42 6.83 -7.84
N LEU A 356 -27.86 6.94 -9.04
CA LEU A 356 -26.98 8.04 -9.44
C LEU A 356 -27.74 9.32 -9.80
N THR A 357 -28.99 9.27 -10.27
CA THR A 357 -29.83 10.48 -10.50
C THR A 357 -30.00 11.35 -9.27
N GLN A 358 -29.68 10.80 -8.09
CA GLN A 358 -29.72 11.49 -6.82
C GLN A 358 -28.45 12.27 -6.48
N LEU A 359 -27.40 12.22 -7.33
CA LEU A 359 -26.17 12.94 -7.08
C LEU A 359 -26.39 14.47 -6.93
N PRO A 360 -25.63 15.13 -6.05
CA PRO A 360 -25.62 16.58 -5.95
C PRO A 360 -25.26 17.26 -7.27
N SER A 361 -25.89 18.41 -7.53
CA SER A 361 -25.68 19.19 -8.77
C SER A 361 -24.32 19.87 -8.87
N HIS A 362 -23.56 19.96 -7.78
CA HIS A 362 -22.22 20.55 -7.79
C HIS A 362 -21.13 19.61 -8.30
N ILE A 363 -21.41 18.30 -8.40
CA ILE A 363 -20.48 17.34 -8.99
C ILE A 363 -20.41 17.57 -10.49
N VAL A 364 -19.21 17.85 -11.00
CA VAL A 364 -18.96 18.19 -12.41
C VAL A 364 -18.41 17.01 -13.21
N THR A 365 -17.78 16.04 -12.54
CA THR A 365 -17.19 14.86 -13.19
C THR A 365 -17.62 13.59 -12.46
N LEU A 366 -18.12 12.62 -13.23
CA LEU A 366 -18.49 11.29 -12.74
C LEU A 366 -17.76 10.24 -13.57
N GLU A 367 -16.88 9.49 -12.94
CA GLU A 367 -16.21 8.36 -13.57
C GLU A 367 -16.73 7.05 -12.98
N LEU A 368 -17.32 6.21 -13.81
CA LEU A 368 -17.89 4.93 -13.43
C LEU A 368 -17.09 3.80 -14.06
N PHE A 369 -16.47 2.97 -13.23
CA PHE A 369 -15.82 1.75 -13.68
C PHE A 369 -16.67 0.58 -13.25
N ILE A 370 -17.30 -0.10 -14.20
CA ILE A 370 -18.21 -1.20 -13.90
C ILE A 370 -17.51 -2.48 -14.30
N LYS A 371 -17.18 -3.30 -13.30
CA LYS A 371 -16.68 -4.66 -13.51
C LYS A 371 -17.88 -5.58 -13.64
N CYS A 372 -18.17 -5.98 -14.87
CA CYS A 372 -19.17 -6.98 -15.18
C CYS A 372 -18.52 -8.26 -15.74
N HIS A 373 -19.32 -9.30 -15.96
CA HIS A 373 -18.87 -10.48 -16.72
C HIS A 373 -18.54 -10.04 -18.17
N PRO A 374 -17.58 -10.68 -18.87
CA PRO A 374 -17.21 -10.32 -20.26
C PRO A 374 -18.35 -10.35 -21.30
N GLU A 375 -19.49 -10.96 -20.96
CA GLU A 375 -20.71 -10.97 -21.77
C GLU A 375 -21.64 -9.78 -21.48
N ALA A 376 -21.20 -8.82 -20.65
CA ALA A 376 -21.99 -7.65 -20.34
C ALA A 376 -22.31 -6.86 -21.61
N ASP A 377 -23.56 -6.45 -21.72
CA ASP A 377 -24.05 -5.72 -22.87
C ASP A 377 -23.43 -4.32 -22.91
N VAL A 378 -22.42 -4.15 -23.77
CA VAL A 378 -21.75 -2.87 -24.02
C VAL A 378 -22.77 -1.80 -24.45
N GLN A 379 -23.85 -2.20 -25.12
CA GLN A 379 -24.92 -1.29 -25.53
C GLN A 379 -25.67 -0.75 -24.31
N ALA A 380 -25.97 -1.59 -23.31
CA ALA A 380 -26.63 -1.17 -22.07
C ALA A 380 -25.76 -0.18 -21.26
N LEU A 381 -24.44 -0.37 -21.25
CA LEU A 381 -23.51 0.57 -20.60
C LEU A 381 -23.44 1.92 -21.33
N ASP A 382 -23.45 1.92 -22.67
CA ASP A 382 -23.49 3.17 -23.45
C ASP A 382 -24.84 3.89 -23.30
N GLU A 383 -25.95 3.14 -23.24
CA GLU A 383 -27.28 3.70 -22.94
C GLU A 383 -27.32 4.34 -21.55
N LEU A 384 -26.80 3.65 -20.52
CA LEU A 384 -26.65 4.21 -19.17
C LEU A 384 -25.85 5.51 -19.19
N ARG A 385 -24.73 5.55 -19.93
CA ARG A 385 -23.91 6.75 -20.09
C ARG A 385 -24.73 7.89 -20.70
N CYS A 386 -25.41 7.63 -21.81
CA CYS A 386 -26.23 8.63 -22.50
C CYS A 386 -27.35 9.17 -21.62
N ARG A 387 -28.01 8.30 -20.85
CA ARG A 387 -29.08 8.69 -19.91
C ARG A 387 -28.56 9.54 -18.76
N LEU A 388 -27.41 9.19 -18.16
CA LEU A 388 -26.78 10.01 -17.13
C LEU A 388 -26.39 11.39 -17.67
N ILE A 389 -25.80 11.46 -18.87
CA ILE A 389 -25.48 12.73 -19.53
C ILE A 389 -26.74 13.56 -19.76
N ALA A 390 -27.82 12.95 -20.23
CA ALA A 390 -29.08 13.65 -20.48
C ALA A 390 -29.70 14.20 -19.18
N HIS A 391 -29.71 13.39 -18.10
CA HIS A 391 -30.26 13.77 -16.81
C HIS A 391 -29.51 14.92 -16.13
N PHE A 392 -28.18 14.92 -16.24
CA PHE A 392 -27.32 15.87 -15.54
C PHE A 392 -26.88 17.08 -16.37
N LYS A 393 -27.41 17.29 -17.57
CA LYS A 393 -27.17 18.53 -18.30
C LYS A 393 -27.85 19.71 -17.57
N PRO A 394 -27.14 20.82 -17.28
CA PRO A 394 -25.79 21.20 -17.75
C PRO A 394 -24.65 20.97 -16.75
N THR A 395 -24.90 20.34 -15.60
CA THR A 395 -23.96 20.31 -14.46
C THR A 395 -22.82 19.30 -14.64
N LEU A 396 -23.10 18.07 -15.09
CA LEU A 396 -22.05 17.08 -15.37
C LEU A 396 -21.41 17.36 -16.73
N ARG A 397 -20.11 17.63 -16.71
CA ARG A 397 -19.30 17.91 -17.90
C ARG A 397 -18.70 16.64 -18.49
N ASN A 398 -18.38 15.68 -17.64
CA ASN A 398 -17.74 14.43 -18.05
C ASN A 398 -18.41 13.24 -17.34
N VAL A 399 -18.86 12.27 -18.15
CA VAL A 399 -19.38 10.97 -17.69
C VAL A 399 -18.63 9.90 -18.48
N SER A 400 -17.74 9.17 -17.81
CA SER A 400 -17.08 8.01 -18.37
C SER A 400 -17.68 6.74 -17.77
N ILE A 401 -18.01 5.77 -18.62
CA ILE A 401 -18.37 4.41 -18.20
C ILE A 401 -17.39 3.48 -18.89
N LEU A 402 -16.57 2.81 -18.09
CA LEU A 402 -15.52 1.92 -18.56
C LEU A 402 -15.75 0.51 -18.02
N HIS A 403 -15.55 -0.49 -18.87
CA HIS A 403 -15.43 -1.87 -18.41
C HIS A 403 -14.17 -1.99 -17.57
N ALA A 404 -14.26 -2.57 -16.37
CA ALA A 404 -13.16 -2.53 -15.42
C ALA A 404 -12.01 -3.52 -15.68
N ASP A 405 -11.90 -4.11 -16.88
CA ASP A 405 -10.78 -4.99 -17.20
C ASP A 405 -9.47 -4.21 -17.11
N GLY A 406 -8.60 -4.63 -16.17
CA GLY A 406 -7.34 -3.94 -15.87
C GLY A 406 -7.44 -2.76 -14.91
N HIS A 407 -8.63 -2.26 -14.56
CA HIS A 407 -8.77 -1.15 -13.62
C HIS A 407 -8.89 -1.66 -12.17
N GLN A 408 -7.86 -1.41 -11.37
CA GLN A 408 -7.91 -1.60 -9.92
C GLN A 408 -7.64 -0.26 -9.23
N LEU A 409 -8.51 0.12 -8.28
CA LEU A 409 -8.20 1.21 -7.33
C LEU A 409 -7.14 0.83 -6.31
N ARG A 410 -6.81 -0.47 -6.22
CA ARG A 410 -5.71 -0.87 -5.39
C ARG A 410 -4.42 -0.27 -5.98
N PRO A 411 -3.49 0.19 -5.14
CA PRO A 411 -2.09 0.24 -5.53
C PRO A 411 -1.77 -1.08 -6.23
N PRO A 412 -0.97 -1.06 -7.32
CA PRO A 412 -0.45 -2.30 -7.86
C PRO A 412 0.10 -3.13 -6.70
N PRO A 413 -0.21 -4.44 -6.61
CA PRO A 413 0.31 -5.27 -5.53
C PRO A 413 1.79 -4.98 -5.41
N SER A 414 2.23 -4.54 -4.23
CA SER A 414 3.59 -4.09 -3.99
C SER A 414 4.54 -5.18 -4.50
N GLY A 415 5.18 -4.96 -5.66
CA GLY A 415 6.13 -5.92 -6.24
C GLY A 415 5.54 -7.17 -6.89
N GLY A 416 4.26 -7.20 -7.25
CA GLY A 416 3.77 -8.18 -8.23
C GLY A 416 4.34 -7.83 -9.61
N GLY A 417 5.52 -8.34 -9.93
CA GLY A 417 6.03 -8.32 -11.31
C GLY A 417 4.96 -8.85 -12.28
N PRO A 418 5.04 -8.53 -13.58
CA PRO A 418 4.02 -8.94 -14.55
C PRO A 418 3.74 -10.43 -14.35
N GLN A 419 2.49 -10.75 -13.96
CA GLN A 419 2.02 -12.13 -13.94
C GLN A 419 2.12 -12.62 -15.38
N GLY A 420 3.25 -13.24 -15.72
CA GLY A 420 3.38 -14.07 -16.91
C GLY A 420 2.22 -15.05 -16.84
N VAL A 421 1.35 -14.98 -17.84
CA VAL A 421 0.20 -15.87 -18.00
C VAL A 421 0.74 -17.25 -18.36
N ASP A 422 1.37 -17.93 -17.42
CA ASP A 422 1.57 -19.38 -17.48
C ASP A 422 0.39 -20.03 -16.74
N SER A 423 -0.73 -20.00 -17.46
CA SER A 423 -1.95 -20.71 -17.15
C SER A 423 -1.73 -22.21 -17.36
N SER A 424 -1.04 -22.85 -16.42
CA SER A 424 -1.14 -24.29 -16.21
C SER A 424 -1.39 -24.59 -14.72
N TYR A 425 -2.41 -23.95 -14.16
CA TYR A 425 -3.07 -24.51 -12.99
C TYR A 425 -3.91 -25.68 -13.47
N ARG A 426 -3.42 -26.89 -13.20
CA ARG A 426 -4.26 -28.09 -13.21
C ARG A 426 -5.26 -27.94 -12.07
N ASP A 427 -6.53 -27.86 -12.42
CA ASP A 427 -7.63 -28.19 -11.54
C ASP A 427 -7.45 -29.66 -11.10
N GLU A 428 -6.93 -29.88 -9.90
CA GLU A 428 -7.19 -31.12 -9.18
C GLU A 428 -8.24 -30.80 -8.10
N ASP A 429 -9.48 -31.09 -8.48
CA ASP A 429 -10.60 -31.31 -7.58
C ASP A 429 -10.20 -32.38 -6.56
N GLY A 430 -9.98 -31.94 -5.32
CA GLY A 430 -9.65 -32.80 -4.20
C GLY A 430 -10.08 -32.15 -2.90
N TYR A 431 -11.40 -32.12 -2.68
CA TYR A 431 -11.95 -31.96 -1.34
C TYR A 431 -11.33 -33.03 -0.44
N ASP A 432 -10.46 -32.64 0.48
CA ASP A 432 -10.43 -33.29 1.77
C ASP A 432 -10.21 -32.31 2.90
N SER A 433 -11.07 -32.50 3.89
CA SER A 433 -11.35 -31.63 5.01
C SER A 433 -10.71 -32.26 6.23
N SER A 434 -9.61 -31.71 6.72
CA SER A 434 -9.19 -31.69 8.13
C SER A 434 -7.73 -31.25 8.22
N ASP A 435 -7.38 -30.59 9.32
CA ASP A 435 -6.03 -30.20 9.73
C ASP A 435 -5.46 -28.91 9.12
N ILE A 436 -6.02 -27.78 9.57
CA ILE A 436 -5.30 -26.50 9.62
C ILE A 436 -5.02 -26.22 11.10
N GLY A 437 -3.84 -26.66 11.54
CA GLY A 437 -3.18 -26.17 12.73
C GLY A 437 -2.24 -25.04 12.34
N TRP A 438 -2.71 -23.83 12.64
CA TRP A 438 -2.00 -22.53 12.74
C TRP A 438 -1.34 -21.95 11.48
#